data_AF-X1FGQ1-F1
#
_entry.id   AF-X1FGQ1-F1
#
_cell.length_a   1.000
_cell.length_b   1.000
_cell.length_c   1.000
_cell.angle_alpha   90.00
_cell.angle_beta   90.00
_cell.angle_gamma   90.00
#
_symmetry.space_group_name_H-M   'P 1'
#
loop_
_entity.id
_entity.type
_entity.pdbx_description
1 polymer ?
#
loop_
_entity_poly.entity_id
_entity_poly.type
_entity_poly.pdbx_seq_one_letter_code
_entity_poly.pdbx_strand_id
1 'polypeptide(L)'
;TIPIVESLTPLPVRKEWLESLGFQLFYNRTPDTIRKLKNAFRKAGLSGSCLTIAEVAQKRIDCLVKDERIKLDRSLHDFLSKYRGHEHSENDVKRTAYILSKIPYPNGYLIWFNPRIKPHPVTDWINRQKTR
;
A
#
# COMPACT_ATOMS: atom_id res chain seq x y z
N THR A 1 -8.77 -18.46 20.93
CA THR A 1 -7.42 -17.99 20.78
C THR A 1 -6.58 -19.07 20.16
N ILE A 2 -6.20 -18.93 18.90
CA ILE A 2 -4.76 -18.97 18.75
C ILE A 2 -4.34 -17.56 19.17
N PRO A 3 -3.73 -17.36 20.35
CA PRO A 3 -3.34 -16.05 20.79
C PRO A 3 -2.32 -15.56 19.80
N ILE A 4 -2.56 -14.33 19.38
CA ILE A 4 -1.56 -13.57 18.66
C ILE A 4 -0.50 -13.31 19.72
N VAL A 5 0.57 -14.08 19.68
CA VAL A 5 1.68 -13.90 20.61
C VAL A 5 2.57 -12.78 20.10
N GLU A 6 2.70 -12.64 18.76
CA GLU A 6 3.48 -11.57 18.13
C GLU A 6 2.88 -11.18 16.77
N SER A 7 2.75 -9.88 16.53
CA SER A 7 2.49 -9.32 15.20
C SER A 7 3.73 -8.56 14.75
N LEU A 8 4.24 -8.90 13.57
CA LEU A 8 5.33 -8.13 12.98
C LEU A 8 4.74 -6.90 12.28
N THR A 9 5.44 -5.78 12.38
CA THR A 9 5.12 -4.55 11.65
C THR A 9 4.90 -4.86 10.18
N PRO A 10 4.06 -4.07 9.49
CA PRO A 10 3.86 -4.21 8.06
C PRO A 10 5.12 -4.51 7.26
N LEU A 11 5.14 -5.64 6.58
CA LEU A 11 6.23 -5.98 5.68
C LEU A 11 5.87 -5.61 4.24
N PRO A 12 6.76 -4.93 3.51
CA PRO A 12 6.52 -4.57 2.11
C PRO A 12 6.59 -5.78 1.18
N VAL A 13 7.17 -6.90 1.63
CA VAL A 13 7.37 -8.12 0.83
C VAL A 13 7.17 -9.34 1.72
N ARG A 14 6.54 -10.39 1.17
CA ARG A 14 6.43 -11.72 1.77
C ARG A 14 7.83 -12.24 2.16
N LYS A 15 7.95 -12.79 3.36
CA LYS A 15 9.19 -13.41 3.86
C LYS A 15 8.91 -14.88 4.11
N GLU A 16 9.27 -15.73 3.15
CA GLU A 16 8.97 -17.16 3.18
C GLU A 16 9.53 -17.88 4.41
N TRP A 17 10.69 -17.45 4.91
CA TRP A 17 11.28 -18.01 6.12
C TRP A 17 10.42 -17.76 7.38
N LEU A 18 9.69 -16.64 7.46
CA LEU A 18 8.78 -16.40 8.58
C LEU A 18 7.55 -17.31 8.51
N GLU A 19 7.06 -17.60 7.31
CA GLU A 19 5.97 -18.57 7.13
C GLU A 19 6.40 -19.99 7.53
N SER A 20 7.67 -20.36 7.26
CA SER A 20 8.23 -21.64 7.72
C SER A 20 8.28 -21.77 9.24
N LEU A 21 8.31 -20.65 9.98
CA LEU A 21 8.23 -20.59 11.44
C LEU A 21 6.77 -20.59 11.96
N GLY A 22 5.79 -20.74 11.07
CA GLY A 22 4.37 -20.81 11.39
C GLY A 22 3.67 -19.45 11.41
N PHE A 23 4.32 -18.37 10.96
CA PHE A 23 3.63 -17.09 10.75
C PHE A 23 2.67 -17.21 9.56
N GLN A 24 1.50 -16.59 9.68
CA GLN A 24 0.54 -16.48 8.59
C GLN A 24 0.53 -15.04 8.07
N LEU A 25 0.62 -14.88 6.75
CA LEU A 25 0.57 -13.59 6.09
C LEU A 25 -0.87 -13.13 5.87
N PHE A 26 -1.21 -11.97 6.42
CA PHE A 26 -2.49 -11.30 6.24
C PHE A 26 -2.27 -10.02 5.45
N TYR A 27 -2.84 -9.95 4.27
CA TYR A 27 -2.83 -8.71 3.49
C TYR A 27 -3.91 -7.77 3.99
N ASN A 28 -3.54 -6.54 4.35
CA ASN A 28 -4.54 -5.50 4.45
C ASN A 28 -5.11 -5.22 3.05
N ARG A 29 -6.43 -5.08 2.98
CA ARG A 29 -7.08 -4.58 1.76
C ARG A 29 -6.46 -3.23 1.42
N THR A 30 -5.93 -3.12 0.21
CA THR A 30 -5.38 -1.85 -0.27
C THR A 30 -6.51 -0.83 -0.26
N PRO A 31 -6.35 0.33 0.41
CA PRO A 31 -7.39 1.35 0.44
C PRO A 31 -7.79 1.74 -0.99
N ASP A 32 -9.07 1.98 -1.22
CA ASP A 32 -9.58 2.31 -2.56
C ASP A 32 -8.88 3.51 -3.18
N THR A 33 -8.48 4.49 -2.36
CA THR A 33 -7.72 5.65 -2.82
C THR A 33 -6.37 5.25 -3.42
N ILE A 34 -5.63 4.32 -2.78
CA ILE A 34 -4.35 3.82 -3.28
C ILE A 34 -4.56 3.01 -4.57
N ARG A 35 -5.63 2.19 -4.62
CA ARG A 35 -5.98 1.42 -5.83
C ARG A 35 -6.29 2.33 -7.01
N LYS A 36 -7.07 3.41 -6.79
CA LYS A 36 -7.38 4.42 -7.80
C LYS A 36 -6.12 5.16 -8.26
N LEU A 37 -5.25 5.55 -7.35
CA LEU A 37 -3.99 6.22 -7.66
C LEU A 37 -3.04 5.32 -8.49
N LYS A 38 -2.85 4.06 -8.08
CA LYS A 38 -2.06 3.08 -8.87
C LYS A 38 -2.61 2.90 -10.28
N ASN A 39 -3.94 2.88 -10.43
CA ASN A 39 -4.58 2.83 -11.74
C ASN A 39 -4.35 4.10 -12.56
N ALA A 40 -4.36 5.29 -11.93
CA ALA A 40 -4.05 6.54 -12.60
C ALA A 40 -2.61 6.57 -13.13
N PHE A 41 -1.64 6.16 -12.31
CA PHE A 41 -0.25 6.02 -12.74
C PHE A 41 -0.12 5.05 -13.92
N ARG A 42 -0.70 3.85 -13.82
CA ARG A 42 -0.67 2.87 -14.91
C ARG A 42 -1.28 3.41 -16.21
N LYS A 43 -2.40 4.13 -16.13
CA LYS A 43 -3.04 4.76 -17.30
C LYS A 43 -2.18 5.86 -17.92
N ALA A 44 -1.37 6.54 -17.12
CA ALA A 44 -0.39 7.53 -17.56
C ALA A 44 0.97 6.89 -17.96
N GLY A 45 1.02 5.57 -18.18
CA GLY A 45 2.25 4.86 -18.56
C GLY A 45 3.31 4.77 -17.47
N LEU A 46 2.99 5.15 -16.23
CA LEU A 46 3.89 5.09 -15.08
C LEU A 46 3.71 3.73 -14.37
N SER A 47 4.71 2.85 -14.48
CA SER A 47 4.72 1.55 -13.80
C SER A 47 6.14 1.05 -13.46
N GLY A 48 6.22 0.06 -12.58
CA GLY A 48 7.49 -0.61 -12.25
C GLY A 48 8.49 0.32 -11.58
N SER A 49 9.74 0.29 -12.06
CA SER A 49 10.86 1.06 -11.51
C SER A 49 10.68 2.58 -11.62
N CYS A 50 9.79 3.09 -12.48
CA CYS A 50 9.56 4.53 -12.54
C CYS A 50 8.78 5.05 -11.32
N LEU A 51 8.21 4.18 -10.49
CA LEU A 51 7.50 4.54 -9.25
C LEU A 51 8.34 4.28 -7.99
N THR A 52 9.63 3.95 -8.13
CA THR A 52 10.55 3.76 -6.99
C THR A 52 11.44 4.97 -6.74
N ILE A 53 11.71 5.79 -7.77
CA ILE A 53 12.56 6.97 -7.69
C ILE A 53 11.72 8.20 -8.01
N ALA A 54 11.62 9.14 -7.06
CA ALA A 54 10.74 10.29 -7.15
C ALA A 54 11.10 11.22 -8.32
N GLU A 55 12.39 11.43 -8.57
CA GLU A 55 12.91 12.26 -9.65
C GLU A 55 12.57 11.68 -11.02
N VAL A 56 12.66 10.35 -11.15
CA VAL A 56 12.31 9.64 -12.39
C VAL A 56 10.81 9.70 -12.63
N ALA A 57 10.02 9.46 -11.58
CA ALA A 57 8.56 9.57 -11.64
C ALA A 57 8.14 10.99 -12.05
N GLN A 58 8.71 12.01 -11.40
CA GLN A 58 8.38 13.41 -11.66
C GLN A 58 8.74 13.81 -13.09
N LYS A 59 9.94 13.47 -13.57
CA LYS A 59 10.32 13.72 -14.97
C LYS A 59 9.33 13.10 -15.95
N ARG A 60 8.87 11.88 -15.68
CA ARG A 60 7.87 11.21 -16.53
C ARG A 60 6.52 11.91 -16.48
N ILE A 61 6.09 12.38 -15.31
CA ILE A 61 4.88 13.19 -15.12
C ILE A 61 4.98 14.52 -15.90
N ASP A 62 6.17 15.13 -15.94
CA ASP A 62 6.43 16.38 -16.67
C ASP A 62 6.44 16.20 -18.19
N CYS A 63 6.73 14.98 -18.67
CA CYS A 63 6.66 14.64 -20.10
C CYS A 63 5.27 14.17 -20.56
N LEU A 64 4.27 14.10 -19.68
CA LEU A 64 2.92 13.66 -20.08
C LEU A 64 2.26 14.66 -21.03
N VAL A 65 1.50 14.14 -21.98
CA VAL A 65 0.64 14.98 -22.84
C VAL A 65 -0.41 15.68 -21.96
N LYS A 66 -0.76 16.92 -22.32
CA LYS A 66 -1.63 17.81 -21.52
C LYS A 66 -2.87 17.11 -20.94
N ASP A 67 -3.59 16.32 -21.74
CA ASP A 67 -4.80 15.63 -21.29
C ASP A 67 -4.53 14.52 -20.27
N GLU A 68 -3.43 13.79 -20.43
CA GLU A 68 -2.99 12.76 -19.47
C GLU A 68 -2.50 13.39 -18.18
N ARG A 69 -1.76 14.50 -18.28
CA ARG A 69 -1.29 15.29 -17.15
C ARG A 69 -2.46 15.79 -16.31
N ILE A 70 -3.48 16.39 -16.94
CA ILE A 70 -4.68 16.88 -16.23
C ILE A 70 -5.41 15.75 -15.49
N LYS A 71 -5.57 14.58 -16.13
CA LYS A 71 -6.22 13.42 -15.52
C LYS A 71 -5.43 12.88 -14.32
N LEU A 72 -4.10 12.83 -14.45
CA LEU A 72 -3.22 12.40 -13.37
C LEU A 72 -3.23 13.41 -12.22
N ASP A 73 -3.09 14.71 -12.50
CA ASP A 73 -3.07 15.77 -11.49
C ASP A 73 -4.35 15.79 -10.64
N ARG A 74 -5.53 15.58 -11.26
CA ARG A 74 -6.79 15.40 -10.52
C ARG A 74 -6.73 14.22 -9.56
N SER A 75 -6.20 13.08 -10.01
CA SER A 75 -6.06 11.88 -9.19
C SER A 75 -5.06 12.08 -8.03
N LEU A 76 -3.98 12.83 -8.28
CA LEU A 76 -2.99 13.18 -7.25
C LEU A 76 -3.59 14.15 -6.22
N HIS A 77 -4.37 15.14 -6.67
CA HIS A 77 -5.07 16.07 -5.80
C HIS A 77 -6.11 15.36 -4.91
N ASP A 78 -6.95 14.51 -5.50
CA ASP A 78 -7.93 13.69 -4.78
C ASP A 78 -7.27 12.73 -3.78
N PHE A 79 -6.06 12.26 -4.09
CA PHE A 79 -5.28 11.44 -3.19
C PHE A 79 -4.77 12.27 -2.00
N LEU A 80 -4.11 13.39 -2.28
CA LEU A 80 -3.49 14.24 -1.27
C LEU A 80 -4.52 14.89 -0.34
N SER A 81 -5.71 15.24 -0.82
CA SER A 81 -6.78 15.82 0.01
C SER A 81 -7.24 14.92 1.16
N LYS A 82 -6.99 13.60 1.05
CA LYS A 82 -7.30 12.62 2.11
C LYS A 82 -6.21 12.49 3.17
N TYR A 83 -5.02 13.04 2.93
CA TYR A 83 -3.92 13.04 3.89
C TYR A 83 -3.83 14.43 4.52
N ARG A 84 -4.36 14.58 5.74
CA ARG A 84 -4.25 15.83 6.49
C ARG A 84 -2.77 16.12 6.81
N GLY A 85 -2.32 17.35 6.57
CA GLY A 85 -1.05 17.86 7.11
C GLY A 85 0.14 17.91 6.15
N HIS A 86 -0.06 17.68 4.86
CA HIS A 86 0.93 18.14 3.87
C HIS A 86 0.36 19.29 3.08
N GLU A 87 0.79 20.49 3.47
CA GLU A 87 0.87 21.63 2.56
C GLU A 87 1.45 21.10 1.24
N HIS A 88 0.75 21.41 0.15
CA HIS A 88 1.20 21.06 -1.19
C HIS A 88 2.60 21.65 -1.38
N SER A 89 3.63 20.83 -1.13
CA SER A 89 5.01 21.22 -1.34
C SER A 89 5.11 21.82 -2.74
N GLU A 90 5.49 23.09 -2.84
CA GLU A 90 5.75 23.75 -4.13
C GLU A 90 6.81 23.00 -4.94
N ASN A 91 7.65 22.22 -4.25
CA ASN A 91 8.55 21.29 -4.89
C ASN A 91 7.83 20.01 -5.33
N ASP A 92 7.65 19.89 -6.64
CA ASP A 92 7.01 18.75 -7.30
C ASP A 92 7.67 17.40 -7.01
N VAL A 93 9.00 17.34 -6.93
CA VAL A 93 9.74 16.11 -6.62
C VAL A 93 9.45 15.65 -5.20
N LYS A 94 9.43 16.57 -4.22
CA LYS A 94 9.10 16.23 -2.82
C LYS A 94 7.65 15.73 -2.70
N ARG A 95 6.71 16.37 -3.40
CA ARG A 95 5.31 15.91 -3.48
C ARG A 95 5.24 14.50 -4.05
N THR A 96 5.94 14.24 -5.15
CA THR A 96 5.99 12.92 -5.78
C THR A 96 6.64 11.88 -4.86
N ALA A 97 7.75 12.21 -4.19
CA ALA A 97 8.38 11.33 -3.21
C ALA A 97 7.41 10.92 -2.08
N TYR A 98 6.66 11.88 -1.54
CA TYR A 98 5.64 11.61 -0.53
C TYR A 98 4.55 10.66 -1.06
N ILE A 99 4.02 10.96 -2.25
CA ILE A 99 2.96 10.13 -2.85
C ILE A 99 3.48 8.70 -3.06
N LEU A 100 4.67 8.54 -3.64
CA LEU A 100 5.29 7.24 -3.85
C LEU A 100 5.52 6.50 -2.53
N SER A 101 5.87 7.20 -1.45
CA SER A 101 6.04 6.59 -0.11
C SER A 101 4.75 6.00 0.46
N LYS A 102 3.57 6.39 -0.04
CA LYS A 102 2.26 5.86 0.40
C LYS A 102 1.73 4.74 -0.49
N ILE A 103 2.27 4.58 -1.70
CA ILE A 103 1.88 3.53 -2.67
C ILE A 103 2.31 2.09 -2.30
N PRO A 104 3.42 1.81 -1.57
CA PRO A 104 3.87 0.43 -1.34
C PRO A 104 2.97 -0.43 -0.44
N TYR A 105 1.76 0.03 -0.07
CA TYR A 105 0.73 -0.84 0.48
C TYR A 105 0.30 -1.86 -0.61
N PRO A 106 0.58 -3.15 -0.41
CA PRO A 106 -0.08 -3.88 0.66
C PRO A 106 0.88 -4.20 1.79
N ASN A 107 0.66 -3.51 2.91
CA ASN A 107 1.22 -3.89 4.19
C ASN A 107 0.65 -5.26 4.56
N GLY A 108 1.44 -6.31 4.34
CA GLY A 108 1.17 -7.64 4.86
C GLY A 108 1.58 -7.69 6.32
N TYR A 109 0.70 -8.18 7.19
CA TYR A 109 1.00 -8.49 8.58
C TYR A 109 1.33 -9.96 8.65
N LEU A 110 2.50 -10.30 9.20
CA LEU A 110 2.77 -11.66 9.61
C LEU A 110 2.30 -11.80 11.05
N ILE A 111 1.35 -12.70 11.24
CA ILE A 111 0.77 -13.01 12.55
C ILE A 111 1.18 -14.43 12.89
N TRP A 112 1.90 -14.59 14.01
CA TRP A 112 2.16 -15.91 14.56
C TRP A 112 1.09 -16.25 15.59
N PHE A 113 0.49 -17.41 15.36
CA PHE A 113 -0.61 -17.94 16.14
C PHE A 113 -0.05 -19.10 16.95
N ASN A 114 0.15 -18.93 18.26
CA ASN A 114 0.68 -19.98 19.13
C ASN A 114 -0.28 -21.18 19.25
N PRO A 115 0.06 -22.36 18.70
CA PRO A 115 -0.85 -23.50 18.60
C PRO A 115 -1.20 -24.14 19.96
N ARG A 116 -0.54 -23.73 21.06
CA ARG A 116 -0.71 -24.32 22.40
C ARG A 116 -1.88 -23.72 23.20
N ILE A 117 -2.59 -22.74 22.65
CA ILE A 117 -3.67 -22.04 23.37
C ILE A 117 -5.00 -22.26 22.63
N LYS A 118 -6.11 -22.38 23.38
CA LYS A 118 -7.41 -22.87 22.86
C LYS A 118 -8.25 -21.77 22.15
N PRO A 119 -8.96 -22.06 21.04
CA PRO A 119 -9.90 -21.16 20.35
C PRO A 119 -10.97 -20.51 21.27
N HIS A 120 -11.41 -19.28 20.97
CA HIS A 120 -12.36 -18.46 21.74
C HIS A 120 -13.38 -17.97 20.71
N PRO A 121 -14.69 -17.89 21.00
CA PRO A 121 -15.78 -17.71 20.02
C PRO A 121 -15.69 -16.54 19.01
N VAL A 122 -14.73 -15.62 19.14
CA VAL A 122 -14.44 -14.56 18.16
C VAL A 122 -13.70 -15.08 16.91
N THR A 123 -13.10 -16.28 16.95
CA THR A 123 -12.34 -16.87 15.82
C THR A 123 -13.17 -17.15 14.56
N ASP A 124 -14.50 -17.30 14.70
CA ASP A 124 -15.40 -17.55 13.57
C ASP A 124 -15.56 -16.35 12.63
N TRP A 125 -15.24 -15.14 13.09
CA TRP A 125 -15.26 -13.94 12.24
C TRP A 125 -14.04 -13.85 11.32
N ILE A 126 -12.85 -14.29 11.78
CA ILE A 126 -11.60 -14.26 11.01
C ILE A 126 -11.61 -15.30 9.89
N ASN A 127 -12.12 -16.51 10.15
CA ASN A 127 -12.20 -17.55 9.12
C ASN A 127 -13.13 -17.17 7.95
N ARG A 128 -14.15 -16.34 8.19
CA ARG A 128 -15.03 -15.78 7.14
C ARG A 128 -14.34 -14.74 6.24
N GLN A 129 -13.20 -14.19 6.67
CA GLN A 129 -12.39 -13.29 5.83
C GLN A 129 -11.44 -14.05 4.90
N LYS A 130 -11.20 -15.36 5.11
CA LYS A 130 -10.35 -16.19 4.24
C LYS A 130 -11.02 -16.64 2.94
N THR A 131 -12.36 -16.59 2.86
CA THR A 131 -13.16 -17.07 1.73
C THR A 131 -13.63 -15.98 0.76
N ARG A 132 -13.07 -14.76 0.83
CA ARG A 132 -13.36 -13.63 -0.08
C ARG A 132 -12.08 -13.01 -0.59
#